data_AF-A0A8J4C355-F1
#
_entry.id   AF-A0A8J4C355-F1
#
_cell.length_a   1.000
_cell.length_b   1.000
_cell.length_c   1.000
_cell.angle_alpha   90.00
_cell.angle_beta   90.00
_cell.angle_gamma   90.00
#
_symmetry.space_group_name_H-M   'P 1'
#
loop_
_entity.id
_entity.type
_entity.pdbx_description
1 polymer ?
#
loop_
_entity_poly.entity_id
_entity_poly.type
_entity_poly.pdbx_seq_one_letter_code
_entity_poly.pdbx_strand_id
1 'polypeptide(L)'
;MFYVYGAMGFIWLAIWEPCISQDPPLLHDHRPQPPAPPRLSDLPWGKIFSNRVFWALMVCHSTFGVIYNTAISWMPRYYNSEFGLDVRSSSFLSVLPWLAMAAGTNISGWLADFLINRKLLSTSHTRKLLQVVGSAGPAICLLYLAWGTPNGQEGKGVPQQAQLTNAVVLLVLTMALLGFQAGGFASTHQDIATRLARWDSRLHLHARIAARLVARIRDAFPEKRPPVQLDD
;
A
#
# COMPACT_ATOMS: atom_id res chain seq x y z
N MET A 1 -10.22 18.68 -22.28
CA MET A 1 -9.90 17.61 -21.31
C MET A 1 -8.92 16.60 -21.88
N PHE A 2 -9.27 15.80 -22.89
CA PHE A 2 -8.37 14.76 -23.43
C PHE A 2 -6.96 15.28 -23.83
N TYR A 3 -6.89 16.35 -24.62
CA TYR A 3 -5.61 16.95 -25.03
C TYR A 3 -4.79 17.52 -23.87
N VAL A 4 -5.47 18.10 -22.87
CA VAL A 4 -4.81 18.68 -21.68
C VAL A 4 -4.19 17.58 -20.83
N TYR A 5 -4.95 16.52 -20.53
CA TYR A 5 -4.44 15.38 -19.78
C TYR A 5 -3.36 14.60 -20.55
N GLY A 6 -3.50 14.46 -21.87
CA GLY A 6 -2.49 13.85 -22.74
C GLY A 6 -1.17 14.64 -22.74
N ALA A 7 -1.24 15.95 -22.95
CA ALA A 7 -0.06 16.83 -22.91
C ALA A 7 0.62 16.83 -21.53
N MET A 8 -0.17 16.83 -20.44
CA MET A 8 0.36 16.76 -19.09
C MET A 8 1.12 15.45 -18.82
N GLY A 9 0.68 14.34 -19.41
CA GLY A 9 1.41 13.06 -19.38
C GLY A 9 2.78 13.15 -20.05
N PHE A 10 2.87 13.79 -21.23
CA PHE A 10 4.16 14.01 -21.90
C PHE A 10 5.09 14.94 -21.12
N ILE A 11 4.55 16.00 -20.50
CA ILE A 11 5.30 16.88 -19.60
C ILE A 11 5.86 16.08 -18.41
N TRP A 12 5.02 15.25 -17.79
CA TRP A 12 5.45 14.38 -16.69
C TRP A 12 6.55 13.40 -17.12
N LEU A 13 6.43 12.77 -18.29
CA LEU A 13 7.46 11.87 -18.83
C LEU A 13 8.78 12.60 -19.08
N ALA A 14 8.74 13.80 -19.63
CA ALA A 14 9.92 14.63 -19.87
C ALA A 14 10.62 15.06 -18.57
N ILE A 15 9.87 15.18 -17.47
CA ILE A 15 10.43 15.44 -16.13
C ILE A 15 10.95 14.15 -15.48
N TRP A 16 10.25 13.04 -15.67
CA TRP A 16 10.53 11.76 -15.02
C TRP A 16 11.81 11.11 -15.52
N GLU A 17 12.05 11.14 -16.83
CA GLU A 17 13.22 10.53 -17.49
C GLU A 17 14.57 11.04 -16.92
N PRO A 18 14.80 12.37 -16.76
CA PRO A 18 16.03 12.87 -16.17
C PRO A 18 16.09 12.76 -14.63
N CYS A 19 14.95 12.64 -13.94
CA CYS A 19 14.90 12.53 -12.47
C CYS A 19 15.17 11.11 -11.96
N ILE A 20 14.87 10.08 -12.75
CA ILE A 20 15.21 8.70 -12.43
C ILE A 20 16.64 8.42 -12.90
N SER A 21 17.58 8.70 -12.01
CA SER A 21 18.96 8.23 -12.17
C SER A 21 18.93 6.70 -12.29
N GLN A 22 19.25 6.18 -13.48
CA GLN A 22 19.63 4.78 -13.64
C GLN A 22 21.03 4.61 -13.07
N ASP A 23 21.08 4.07 -11.85
CA ASP A 23 22.26 3.60 -11.11
C ASP A 23 23.35 4.64 -10.73
N PRO A 24 23.85 4.60 -9.48
CA PRO A 24 25.13 5.21 -9.14
C PRO A 24 26.26 4.53 -9.96
N PRO A 25 27.17 5.28 -10.62
CA PRO A 25 28.23 4.72 -11.48
C PRO A 25 29.22 3.75 -10.82
N LEU A 26 29.16 3.59 -9.49
CA LEU A 26 30.09 2.78 -8.69
C LEU A 26 29.71 1.29 -8.57
N LEU A 27 28.63 0.82 -9.21
CA LEU A 27 28.09 -0.55 -9.03
C LEU A 27 28.13 -1.44 -10.29
N HIS A 28 28.64 -0.95 -11.42
CA HIS A 28 28.53 -1.65 -12.71
C HIS A 28 29.38 -2.92 -12.84
N ASP A 29 30.43 -3.10 -12.04
CA ASP A 29 31.48 -4.05 -12.41
C ASP A 29 31.31 -5.46 -11.83
N HIS A 30 30.43 -5.71 -10.84
CA HIS A 30 30.43 -6.98 -10.08
C HIS A 30 29.05 -7.58 -9.72
N ARG A 31 27.93 -7.17 -10.36
CA ARG A 31 26.65 -7.87 -10.11
C ARG A 31 26.53 -9.11 -10.98
N PRO A 32 26.38 -10.33 -10.40
CA PRO A 32 25.86 -11.45 -11.17
C PRO A 32 24.51 -11.05 -11.77
N GLN A 33 24.25 -11.46 -13.01
CA GLN A 33 22.96 -11.22 -13.68
C GLN A 33 21.82 -11.49 -12.69
N PRO A 34 20.87 -10.56 -12.51
CA PRO A 34 19.71 -10.83 -11.67
C PRO A 34 19.04 -12.09 -12.23
N PRO A 35 18.77 -13.10 -11.40
CA PRO A 35 18.10 -14.32 -11.86
C PRO A 35 16.79 -13.93 -12.54
N ALA A 36 16.41 -14.69 -13.57
CA ALA A 36 15.16 -14.47 -14.29
C ALA A 36 14.00 -14.33 -13.29
N PRO A 37 13.08 -13.36 -13.49
CA PRO A 37 11.97 -13.18 -12.57
C PRO A 37 11.16 -14.48 -12.46
N PRO A 38 10.75 -14.88 -11.24
CA PRO A 38 10.01 -16.12 -11.03
C PRO A 38 8.72 -16.12 -11.85
N ARG A 39 8.36 -17.27 -12.43
CA ARG A 39 7.11 -17.39 -13.19
C ARG A 39 5.92 -17.43 -12.22
N LEU A 40 4.75 -17.00 -12.67
CA LEU A 40 3.51 -17.08 -11.89
C LEU A 40 3.19 -18.50 -11.40
N SER A 41 3.61 -19.52 -12.17
CA SER A 41 3.49 -20.94 -11.82
C SER A 41 4.31 -21.33 -10.59
N ASP A 42 5.39 -20.61 -10.32
CA ASP A 42 6.37 -20.95 -9.29
C ASP A 42 6.00 -20.33 -7.94
N LEU A 43 4.94 -19.51 -7.91
CA LEU A 43 4.46 -18.86 -6.69
C LEU A 43 3.68 -19.83 -5.80
N PRO A 44 3.95 -19.86 -4.49
CA PRO A 44 3.26 -20.74 -3.57
C PRO A 44 1.86 -20.19 -3.19
N TRP A 45 0.92 -20.18 -4.14
CA TRP A 45 -0.43 -19.62 -3.99
C TRP A 45 -1.15 -20.09 -2.72
N GLY A 46 -1.10 -21.39 -2.41
CA GLY A 46 -1.70 -21.93 -1.20
C GLY A 46 -1.16 -21.30 0.10
N LYS A 47 0.14 -20.97 0.15
CA LYS A 47 0.75 -20.29 1.31
C LYS A 47 0.36 -18.82 1.38
N ILE A 48 0.17 -18.16 0.24
CA ILE A 48 -0.29 -16.77 0.18
C ILE A 48 -1.72 -16.67 0.70
N PHE A 49 -2.63 -17.50 0.17
CA PHE A 49 -4.04 -17.49 0.59
C PHE A 49 -4.26 -18.02 2.01
N SER A 50 -3.37 -18.85 2.56
CA SER A 50 -3.44 -19.28 3.96
C SER A 50 -2.94 -18.21 4.95
N ASN A 51 -2.24 -17.17 4.48
CA ASN A 51 -1.65 -16.15 5.34
C ASN A 51 -2.72 -15.15 5.86
N ARG A 52 -2.86 -15.06 7.19
CA ARG A 52 -3.77 -14.11 7.84
C ARG A 52 -3.47 -12.64 7.50
N VAL A 53 -2.19 -12.30 7.31
CA VAL A 53 -1.76 -10.94 6.95
C VAL A 53 -2.27 -10.56 5.55
N PHE A 54 -2.31 -11.51 4.62
CA PHE A 54 -2.84 -11.28 3.27
C PHE A 54 -4.32 -10.87 3.33
N TRP A 55 -5.15 -11.61 4.08
CA TRP A 55 -6.56 -11.28 4.25
C TRP A 55 -6.77 -9.94 4.96
N ALA A 56 -5.98 -9.65 6.00
CA ALA A 56 -6.04 -8.35 6.67
C ALA A 56 -5.74 -7.19 5.69
N LEU A 57 -4.75 -7.34 4.80
CA LEU A 57 -4.44 -6.35 3.78
C LEU A 57 -5.56 -6.20 2.75
N MET A 58 -6.17 -7.31 2.31
CA MET A 58 -7.33 -7.24 1.41
C MET A 58 -8.48 -6.48 2.02
N VAL A 59 -8.81 -6.71 3.29
CA VAL A 59 -9.86 -5.96 3.99
C VAL A 59 -9.50 -4.47 4.09
N CYS A 60 -8.27 -4.14 4.46
CA CYS A 60 -7.81 -2.75 4.54
C CYS A 60 -7.91 -2.05 3.17
N HIS A 61 -7.43 -2.70 2.11
CA HIS A 61 -7.46 -2.17 0.75
C HIS A 61 -8.89 -2.01 0.22
N SER A 62 -9.76 -3.00 0.43
CA SER A 62 -11.16 -2.91 0.07
C SER A 62 -11.86 -1.77 0.81
N THR A 63 -11.55 -1.57 2.09
CA THR A 63 -12.13 -0.48 2.88
C THR A 63 -11.69 0.88 2.35
N PHE A 64 -10.40 1.03 2.03
CA PHE A 64 -9.88 2.23 1.36
C PHE A 64 -10.62 2.49 0.05
N GLY A 65 -10.75 1.47 -0.81
CA GLY A 65 -11.41 1.57 -2.10
C GLY A 65 -12.89 1.97 -1.97
N VAL A 66 -13.62 1.39 -1.03
CA VAL A 66 -15.03 1.74 -0.79
C VAL A 66 -15.16 3.19 -0.32
N ILE A 67 -14.36 3.63 0.66
CA ILE A 67 -14.41 5.01 1.17
C ILE A 67 -14.02 6.00 0.06
N TYR A 68 -12.95 5.73 -0.68
CA TYR A 68 -12.46 6.58 -1.77
C TYR A 68 -13.52 6.75 -2.88
N ASN A 69 -14.09 5.64 -3.37
CA ASN A 69 -15.09 5.66 -4.43
C ASN A 69 -16.43 6.25 -3.98
N THR A 70 -16.78 6.06 -2.71
CA THR A 70 -17.97 6.71 -2.14
C THR A 70 -17.74 8.21 -2.07
N ALA A 71 -16.60 8.66 -1.54
CA ALA A 71 -16.29 10.07 -1.36
C ALA A 71 -16.29 10.84 -2.68
N ILE A 72 -15.68 10.30 -3.75
CA ILE A 72 -15.65 10.99 -5.06
C ILE A 72 -17.05 11.18 -5.67
N SER A 73 -17.93 10.20 -5.48
CA SER A 73 -19.29 10.23 -6.04
C SER A 73 -20.27 11.02 -5.16
N TRP A 74 -20.06 11.00 -3.84
CA TRP A 74 -20.99 11.53 -2.86
C TRP A 74 -20.69 12.97 -2.44
N MET A 75 -19.41 13.39 -2.30
CA MET A 75 -19.08 14.72 -1.79
C MET A 75 -19.73 15.88 -2.57
N PRO A 76 -19.68 15.92 -3.92
CA PRO A 76 -20.32 17.00 -4.66
C PRO A 76 -21.84 17.01 -4.49
N ARG A 77 -22.45 15.82 -4.39
CA ARG A 77 -23.89 15.67 -4.16
C ARG A 77 -24.28 16.10 -2.76
N TYR A 78 -23.50 15.73 -1.74
CA TYR A 78 -23.72 16.11 -0.35
C TYR A 78 -23.73 17.63 -0.17
N TYR A 79 -22.75 18.35 -0.73
CA TYR A 79 -22.73 19.80 -0.66
C TYR A 79 -23.91 20.46 -1.39
N ASN A 80 -24.33 19.89 -2.52
CA ASN A 80 -25.48 20.37 -3.27
C ASN A 80 -26.81 20.08 -2.57
N SER A 81 -27.02 18.88 -2.03
CA SER A 81 -28.29 18.46 -1.43
C SER A 81 -28.51 19.00 -0.03
N GLU A 82 -27.48 18.98 0.83
CA GLU A 82 -27.61 19.37 2.24
C GLU A 82 -27.49 20.88 2.45
N PHE A 83 -26.69 21.56 1.62
CA PHE A 83 -26.40 22.99 1.78
C PHE A 83 -26.91 23.83 0.61
N GLY A 84 -27.56 23.23 -0.39
CA GLY A 84 -28.13 23.95 -1.53
C GLY A 84 -27.09 24.64 -2.43
N LEU A 85 -25.81 24.25 -2.31
CA LEU A 85 -24.72 24.85 -3.08
C LEU A 85 -24.87 24.54 -4.57
N ASP A 86 -24.56 25.48 -5.45
CA ASP A 86 -24.59 25.24 -6.88
C ASP A 86 -23.56 24.15 -7.29
N VAL A 87 -23.76 23.57 -8.48
CA VAL A 87 -22.92 22.45 -8.95
C VAL A 87 -21.45 22.88 -9.05
N ARG A 88 -21.17 24.14 -9.43
CA ARG A 88 -19.81 24.65 -9.57
C ARG A 88 -19.13 24.78 -8.20
N SER A 89 -19.75 25.44 -7.22
CA SER A 89 -19.13 25.60 -5.89
C SER A 89 -19.03 24.28 -5.14
N SER A 90 -20.02 23.39 -5.28
CA SER A 90 -19.98 22.04 -4.70
C SER A 90 -18.81 21.22 -5.25
N SER A 91 -18.57 21.29 -6.56
CA SER A 91 -17.45 20.62 -7.20
C SER A 91 -16.11 21.24 -6.78
N PHE A 92 -16.03 22.56 -6.68
CA PHE A 92 -14.82 23.26 -6.25
C PHE A 92 -14.46 22.96 -4.79
N LEU A 93 -15.44 23.00 -3.87
CA LEU A 93 -15.25 22.62 -2.46
C LEU A 93 -14.80 21.17 -2.31
N SER A 94 -15.30 20.27 -3.15
CA SER A 94 -14.91 18.85 -3.16
C SER A 94 -13.44 18.61 -3.52
N VAL A 95 -12.71 19.62 -4.02
CA VAL A 95 -11.26 19.50 -4.28
C VAL A 95 -10.44 19.53 -3.00
N LEU A 96 -10.88 20.27 -1.97
CA LEU A 96 -10.13 20.45 -0.72
C LEU A 96 -9.82 19.13 0.00
N PRO A 97 -10.79 18.20 0.17
CA PRO A 97 -10.50 16.91 0.79
C PRO A 97 -9.46 16.09 0.02
N TRP A 98 -9.44 16.16 -1.31
CA TRP A 98 -8.44 15.45 -2.14
C TRP A 98 -7.03 16.02 -1.96
N LEU A 99 -6.90 17.35 -1.90
CA LEU A 99 -5.62 18.00 -1.60
C LEU A 99 -5.13 17.62 -0.21
N ALA A 100 -6.04 17.55 0.76
CA ALA A 100 -5.71 17.14 2.12
C ALA A 100 -5.28 15.67 2.20
N MET A 101 -5.91 14.78 1.43
CA MET A 101 -5.46 13.38 1.30
C MET A 101 -4.03 13.32 0.73
N ALA A 102 -3.74 14.08 -0.33
CA ALA A 102 -2.40 14.13 -0.92
C ALA A 102 -1.36 14.60 0.10
N ALA A 103 -1.65 15.68 0.86
CA ALA A 103 -0.78 16.13 1.94
C ALA A 103 -0.62 15.06 3.03
N GLY A 104 -1.71 14.43 3.46
CA GLY A 104 -1.71 13.36 4.47
C GLY A 104 -0.86 12.16 4.05
N THR A 105 -0.93 11.75 2.78
CA THR A 105 -0.08 10.69 2.24
C THR A 105 1.40 11.04 2.31
N ASN A 106 1.79 12.27 1.92
CA ASN A 106 3.18 12.72 2.00
C ASN A 106 3.68 12.78 3.46
N ILE A 107 2.86 13.34 4.36
CA ILE A 107 3.15 13.41 5.80
C ILE A 107 3.32 12.00 6.38
N SER A 108 2.49 11.05 5.97
CA SER A 108 2.58 9.66 6.44
C SER A 108 3.90 8.99 6.05
N GLY A 109 4.42 9.28 4.85
CA GLY A 109 5.72 8.79 4.40
C GLY A 109 6.87 9.38 5.22
N TRP A 110 6.89 10.70 5.35
CA TRP A 110 7.88 11.40 6.17
C TRP A 110 7.85 10.93 7.63
N LEU A 111 6.65 10.77 8.21
CA LEU A 111 6.47 10.29 9.57
C LEU A 111 6.94 8.83 9.73
N ALA A 112 6.66 7.97 8.74
CA ALA A 112 7.14 6.59 8.74
C ALA A 112 8.67 6.55 8.80
N ASP A 113 9.33 7.30 7.93
CA ASP A 113 10.78 7.38 7.84
C ASP A 113 11.38 7.98 9.11
N PHE A 114 10.77 9.05 9.65
CA PHE A 114 11.19 9.65 10.91
C PHE A 114 11.17 8.65 12.07
N LEU A 115 10.05 7.92 12.25
CA LEU A 115 9.87 6.96 13.34
C LEU A 115 10.86 5.78 13.23
N ILE A 116 11.13 5.32 12.01
CA ILE A 116 12.04 4.20 11.75
C ILE A 116 13.50 4.65 11.90
N ASN A 117 13.90 5.78 11.30
CA ASN A 117 15.29 6.27 11.29
C ASN A 117 15.76 6.70 12.68
N ARG A 118 14.85 7.24 13.50
CA ARG A 118 15.13 7.58 14.90
C ARG A 118 15.06 6.36 15.83
N LYS A 119 14.78 5.16 15.31
CA LYS A 119 14.61 3.90 16.07
C LYS A 119 13.57 4.00 17.19
N LEU A 120 12.56 4.86 17.02
CA LEU A 120 11.49 5.04 17.99
C LEU A 120 10.50 3.87 17.96
N LEU A 121 10.25 3.33 16.77
CA LEU A 121 9.39 2.17 16.54
C LEU A 121 10.04 1.21 15.54
N SER A 122 9.70 -0.07 15.67
CA SER A 122 10.02 -1.06 14.63
C SER A 122 9.22 -0.77 13.36
N THR A 123 9.73 -1.16 12.19
CA THR A 123 9.01 -1.04 10.91
C THR A 123 7.59 -1.59 11.02
N SER A 124 7.41 -2.76 11.63
CA SER A 124 6.09 -3.39 11.78
C SER A 124 5.14 -2.58 12.66
N HIS A 125 5.63 -1.96 13.74
CA HIS A 125 4.82 -1.11 14.62
C HIS A 125 4.47 0.22 13.95
N THR A 126 5.41 0.84 13.24
CA THR A 126 5.16 2.04 12.45
C THR A 126 4.05 1.82 11.42
N ARG A 127 4.11 0.73 10.64
CA ARG A 127 3.07 0.41 9.64
C ARG A 127 1.70 0.19 10.28
N LYS A 128 1.64 -0.55 11.40
CA LYS A 128 0.39 -0.76 12.15
C LYS A 128 -0.17 0.55 12.69
N LEU A 129 0.68 1.42 13.25
CA LEU A 129 0.26 2.73 13.76
C LEU A 129 -0.36 3.58 12.66
N LEU A 130 0.32 3.71 11.51
CA LEU A 130 -0.19 4.48 10.37
C LEU A 130 -1.49 3.89 9.83
N GLN A 131 -1.61 2.56 9.78
CA GLN A 131 -2.85 1.90 9.38
C GLN A 131 -3.99 2.18 10.37
N VAL A 132 -3.73 2.12 11.68
CA VAL A 132 -4.74 2.42 12.71
C VAL A 132 -5.18 3.86 12.63
N VAL A 133 -4.25 4.82 12.51
CA VAL A 133 -4.57 6.24 12.33
C VAL A 133 -5.40 6.46 11.06
N GLY A 134 -5.00 5.84 9.95
CA GLY A 134 -5.71 5.96 8.68
C GLY A 134 -7.03 5.18 8.58
N SER A 135 -7.38 4.37 9.57
CA SER A 135 -8.67 3.68 9.64
C SER A 135 -9.58 4.25 10.73
N ALA A 136 -9.07 4.39 11.96
CA ALA A 136 -9.82 4.90 13.09
C ALA A 136 -10.09 6.40 12.98
N GLY A 137 -9.12 7.18 12.48
CA GLY A 137 -9.26 8.62 12.29
C GLY A 137 -10.44 8.98 11.38
N PRO A 138 -10.50 8.46 10.14
CA PRO A 138 -11.64 8.64 9.24
C PRO A 138 -12.95 8.16 9.84
N ALA A 139 -12.96 7.01 10.53
CA ALA A 139 -14.17 6.48 11.15
C ALA A 139 -14.73 7.42 12.23
N ILE A 140 -13.87 7.96 13.11
CA ILE A 140 -14.28 8.91 14.15
C ILE A 140 -14.82 10.20 13.53
N CYS A 141 -14.14 10.73 12.50
CA CYS A 141 -14.58 11.96 11.83
C CYS A 141 -15.93 11.78 11.13
N LEU A 142 -16.14 10.65 10.44
CA LEU A 142 -17.40 10.34 9.77
C LEU A 142 -18.53 10.06 10.76
N LEU A 143 -18.25 9.41 11.89
CA LEU A 143 -19.23 9.23 12.96
C LEU A 143 -19.65 10.58 13.54
N TYR A 144 -18.69 11.47 13.83
CA TYR A 144 -19.00 12.81 14.32
C TYR A 144 -19.79 13.62 13.29
N LEU A 145 -19.45 13.51 12.00
CA LEU A 145 -20.20 14.11 10.91
C LEU A 145 -21.65 13.59 10.89
N ALA A 146 -21.84 12.27 10.92
CA ALA A 146 -23.15 11.63 10.88
C ALA A 146 -24.03 11.98 12.10
N TRP A 147 -23.43 12.10 13.28
CA TRP A 147 -24.12 12.55 14.49
C TRP A 147 -24.46 14.05 14.44
N GLY A 148 -23.59 14.86 13.83
CA GLY A 148 -23.78 16.29 13.63
C GLY A 148 -24.77 16.64 12.52
N THR A 149 -25.11 15.69 11.64
CA THR A 149 -26.16 15.80 10.60
C THR A 149 -27.32 14.85 10.91
N PRO A 150 -28.22 15.17 11.86
CA PRO A 150 -29.44 14.39 12.03
C PRO A 150 -30.37 14.72 10.85
N ASN A 151 -30.65 13.73 10.00
CA ASN A 151 -31.71 13.67 8.98
C ASN A 151 -32.77 14.81 9.04
N GLY A 152 -32.44 16.01 8.55
CA GLY A 152 -33.36 17.15 8.50
C GLY A 152 -33.83 17.75 9.83
N GLN A 153 -33.25 17.39 10.98
CA GLN A 153 -33.57 18.02 12.27
C GLN A 153 -32.47 19.01 12.64
N GLU A 154 -32.72 20.25 12.20
CA GLU A 154 -32.17 21.51 12.68
C GLU A 154 -31.24 21.38 13.89
N GLY A 155 -29.96 21.71 13.69
CA GLY A 155 -29.17 22.34 14.74
C GLY A 155 -29.87 23.63 15.14
N LYS A 156 -30.84 23.54 16.06
CA LYS A 156 -31.63 24.66 16.57
C LYS A 156 -30.67 25.74 17.09
N GLY A 157 -30.42 26.75 16.27
CA GLY A 157 -29.60 27.93 16.58
C GLY A 157 -28.21 28.02 15.92
N VAL A 158 -27.73 27.03 15.17
CA VAL A 158 -26.41 27.12 14.51
C VAL A 158 -26.56 27.64 13.08
N PRO A 159 -25.87 28.74 12.69
CA PRO A 159 -25.92 29.27 11.33
C PRO A 159 -25.54 28.22 10.29
N GLN A 160 -26.26 28.15 9.17
CA GLN A 160 -26.01 27.18 8.07
C GLN A 160 -24.55 27.19 7.60
N GLN A 161 -23.91 28.36 7.57
CA GLN A 161 -22.51 28.51 7.17
C GLN A 161 -21.51 27.87 8.16
N ALA A 162 -21.83 27.87 9.46
CA ALA A 162 -21.03 27.17 10.46
C ALA A 162 -21.17 25.64 10.30
N GLN A 163 -22.37 25.16 9.99
CA GLN A 163 -22.61 23.74 9.71
C GLN A 163 -21.86 23.26 8.45
N LEU A 164 -21.89 24.04 7.38
CA LEU A 164 -21.11 23.77 6.16
C LEU A 164 -19.61 23.71 6.46
N THR A 165 -19.11 24.70 7.21
CA THR A 165 -17.69 24.76 7.58
C THR A 165 -17.28 23.53 8.38
N ASN A 166 -18.07 23.13 9.37
CA ASN A 166 -17.81 21.92 10.16
C ASN A 166 -17.78 20.66 9.27
N ALA A 167 -18.76 20.52 8.37
CA ALA A 167 -18.83 19.38 7.46
C ALA A 167 -17.62 19.31 6.52
N VAL A 168 -17.22 20.45 5.93
CA VAL A 168 -16.03 20.54 5.08
C VAL A 168 -14.77 20.19 5.88
N VAL A 169 -14.58 20.75 7.08
CA VAL A 169 -13.41 20.47 7.92
C VAL A 169 -13.33 18.99 8.28
N LEU A 170 -14.45 18.36 8.64
CA LEU A 170 -14.49 16.94 8.98
C LEU A 170 -14.20 16.05 7.78
N LEU A 171 -14.72 16.38 6.59
CA LEU A 171 -14.45 15.64 5.37
C LEU A 171 -12.99 15.80 4.91
N VAL A 172 -12.44 17.01 5.04
CA VAL A 172 -11.02 17.31 4.81
C VAL A 172 -10.13 16.49 5.75
N LEU A 173 -10.45 16.47 7.05
CA LEU A 173 -9.71 15.70 8.04
C LEU A 173 -9.84 14.19 7.80
N THR A 174 -11.04 13.72 7.44
CA THR A 174 -11.30 12.32 7.07
C THR A 174 -10.38 11.90 5.93
N MET A 175 -10.32 12.68 4.85
CA MET A 175 -9.49 12.38 3.69
C MET A 175 -7.99 12.51 4.00
N ALA A 176 -7.59 13.52 4.78
CA ALA A 176 -6.20 13.66 5.23
C ALA A 176 -5.71 12.44 6.02
N LEU A 177 -6.52 11.98 6.98
CA LEU A 177 -6.21 10.80 7.78
C LEU A 177 -6.27 9.53 6.94
N LEU A 178 -7.24 9.41 6.02
CA LEU A 178 -7.31 8.27 5.10
C LEU A 178 -6.02 8.13 4.28
N GLY A 179 -5.39 9.26 3.92
CA GLY A 179 -4.08 9.29 3.24
C GLY A 179 -2.96 8.54 3.99
N PHE A 180 -3.05 8.37 5.31
CA PHE A 180 -2.08 7.62 6.11
C PHE A 180 -2.11 6.11 5.85
N GLN A 181 -3.18 5.58 5.26
CA GLN A 181 -3.24 4.17 4.88
C GLN A 181 -2.20 3.81 3.82
N ALA A 182 -1.73 4.77 3.02
CA ALA A 182 -0.60 4.56 2.10
C ALA A 182 0.69 4.16 2.85
N GLY A 183 0.97 4.79 3.99
CA GLY A 183 2.09 4.42 4.86
C GLY A 183 1.89 3.10 5.60
N GLY A 184 0.65 2.62 5.71
CA GLY A 184 0.26 1.35 6.35
C GLY A 184 0.32 0.15 5.39
N PHE A 185 -0.79 -0.14 4.70
CA PHE A 185 -0.93 -1.36 3.89
C PHE A 185 -0.09 -1.33 2.60
N ALA A 186 0.04 -0.19 1.91
CA ALA A 186 0.70 -0.15 0.60
C ALA A 186 2.19 -0.51 0.71
N SER A 187 2.85 -0.04 1.77
CA SER A 187 4.24 -0.39 2.08
C SER A 187 4.41 -1.84 2.57
N THR A 188 3.34 -2.42 3.15
CA THR A 188 3.39 -3.80 3.69
C THR A 188 3.46 -4.85 2.58
N HIS A 189 2.95 -4.57 1.38
CA HIS A 189 3.07 -5.47 0.23
C HIS A 189 4.54 -5.73 -0.15
N GLN A 190 5.39 -4.69 -0.11
CA GLN A 190 6.83 -4.81 -0.38
C GLN A 190 7.54 -5.64 0.71
N ASP A 191 7.16 -5.46 1.98
CA ASP A 191 7.71 -6.24 3.09
C ASP A 191 7.34 -7.73 3.02
N ILE A 192 6.12 -8.05 2.57
CA ILE A 192 5.71 -9.45 2.38
C ILE A 192 6.46 -10.08 1.21
N ALA A 193 6.59 -9.37 0.09
CA ALA A 193 7.34 -9.85 -1.07
C ALA A 193 8.80 -10.16 -0.71
N THR A 194 9.47 -9.25 0.00
CA THR A 194 10.86 -9.46 0.45
C THR A 194 10.98 -10.60 1.45
N ARG A 195 10.00 -10.79 2.35
CA ARG A 195 9.98 -11.94 3.27
C ARG A 195 9.83 -13.25 2.50
N LEU A 196 8.86 -13.35 1.58
CA LEU A 196 8.64 -14.56 0.77
C LEU A 196 9.89 -14.94 -0.04
N ALA A 197 10.57 -13.96 -0.65
CA ALA A 197 11.84 -14.19 -1.35
C ALA A 197 12.96 -14.73 -0.43
N ARG A 198 13.05 -14.23 0.81
CA ARG A 198 14.02 -14.75 1.80
C ARG A 198 13.69 -16.19 2.22
N TRP A 199 12.42 -16.55 2.37
CA TRP A 199 12.02 -17.93 2.67
C TRP A 199 12.44 -18.91 1.58
N ASP A 200 12.23 -18.51 0.31
CA ASP A 200 12.62 -19.32 -0.84
C ASP A 200 14.14 -19.53 -0.92
N SER A 201 14.93 -18.46 -0.72
CA SER A 201 16.39 -18.55 -0.68
C SER A 201 16.91 -19.50 0.42
N ARG A 202 16.25 -19.54 1.59
CA ARG A 202 16.61 -20.43 2.70
C ARG A 202 16.28 -21.88 2.36
N LEU A 203 15.10 -22.14 1.79
CA LEU A 203 14.71 -23.48 1.33
C LEU A 203 15.70 -24.04 0.30
N HIS A 204 16.09 -23.22 -0.69
CA HIS A 204 17.10 -23.60 -1.66
C HIS A 204 18.51 -23.76 -1.08
N LEU A 205 18.85 -23.00 -0.02
CA LEU A 205 20.11 -23.17 0.70
C LEU A 205 20.15 -24.52 1.43
N HIS A 206 19.08 -24.86 2.17
CA HIS A 206 18.97 -26.15 2.86
C HIS A 206 18.98 -27.33 1.89
N ALA A 207 18.26 -27.23 0.76
CA ALA A 207 18.27 -28.25 -0.28
C ALA A 207 19.68 -28.45 -0.90
N ARG A 208 20.42 -27.36 -1.14
CA ARG A 208 21.80 -27.42 -1.63
C ARG A 208 22.76 -28.05 -0.62
N ILE A 209 22.62 -27.74 0.66
CA ILE A 209 23.42 -28.34 1.74
C ILE A 209 23.14 -29.85 1.85
N ALA A 210 21.86 -30.25 1.83
CA ALA A 210 21.46 -31.64 1.87
C ALA A 210 21.99 -32.43 0.66
N ALA A 211 21.86 -31.88 -0.56
CA ALA A 211 22.38 -32.51 -1.77
C ALA A 211 23.90 -32.69 -1.73
N ARG A 212 24.65 -31.70 -1.23
CA ARG A 212 26.12 -31.79 -1.04
C ARG A 212 26.50 -32.84 0.01
N LEU A 213 25.74 -32.95 1.10
CA LEU A 213 25.94 -33.98 2.12
C LEU A 213 25.69 -35.38 1.55
N VAL A 214 24.60 -35.57 0.80
CA VAL A 214 24.27 -36.86 0.15
C VAL A 214 25.34 -37.25 -0.87
N ALA A 215 25.82 -36.31 -1.68
CA ALA A 215 26.95 -36.55 -2.59
C ALA A 215 28.21 -36.97 -1.82
N ARG A 216 28.60 -36.23 -0.77
CA ARG A 216 29.76 -36.60 0.06
C ARG A 216 29.64 -37.97 0.72
N ILE A 217 28.46 -38.35 1.20
CA ILE A 217 28.22 -39.66 1.81
C ILE A 217 28.31 -40.76 0.75
N ARG A 218 27.75 -40.54 -0.45
CA ARG A 218 27.85 -41.46 -1.58
C ARG A 218 29.30 -41.68 -2.01
N ASP A 219 30.09 -40.62 -2.09
CA ASP A 219 31.51 -40.70 -2.44
C ASP A 219 32.34 -41.40 -1.34
N ALA A 220 31.93 -41.27 -0.07
CA ALA A 220 32.59 -41.94 1.06
C ALA A 220 32.28 -43.44 1.16
N PHE A 221 31.17 -43.91 0.58
CA PHE A 221 30.75 -45.31 0.58
C PHE A 221 30.44 -45.79 -0.85
N PRO A 222 31.47 -46.01 -1.69
CA PRO A 222 31.25 -46.53 -3.03
C PRO A 222 30.66 -47.94 -2.95
N GLU A 223 29.44 -48.13 -3.47
CA GLU A 223 28.82 -49.46 -3.61
C GLU A 223 29.77 -50.35 -4.44
N LYS A 224 30.24 -51.45 -3.85
CA LYS A 224 30.84 -52.55 -4.60
C LYS A 224 29.74 -53.13 -5.49
N ARG A 225 29.73 -52.79 -6.78
CA ARG A 225 28.87 -53.47 -7.76
C ARG A 225 29.22 -54.97 -7.74
N PRO A 226 28.23 -55.87 -7.58
CA PRO A 226 28.48 -57.29 -7.78
C PRO A 226 28.89 -57.53 -9.24
N PRO A 227 29.78 -58.49 -9.51
CA PRO A 227 30.24 -58.78 -10.86
C PRO A 227 29.04 -59.21 -11.72
N VAL A 228 28.89 -58.56 -12.87
CA VAL A 228 27.96 -58.95 -13.91
C VAL A 228 28.40 -60.32 -14.41
N GLN A 229 27.64 -61.36 -14.08
CA GLN A 229 27.78 -62.65 -14.76
C GLN A 229 27.27 -62.44 -16.19
N LEU A 230 28.19 -62.53 -17.15
CA LEU A 230 27.88 -62.70 -18.55
C LEU A 230 27.50 -64.18 -18.72
N ASP A 231 26.21 -64.44 -18.94
CA ASP A 231 25.75 -65.75 -19.39
C ASP A 231 26.09 -65.89 -20.89
N ASP A 232 26.89 -66.91 -21.22
CA ASP A 232 27.15 -67.42 -22.57
C ASP A 232 25.99 -68.30 -23.07
#